data_AF-A0A8X7QF88-F1
#
_entry.id   AF-A0A8X7QF88-F1
#
_cell.length_a   1.000
_cell.length_b   1.000
_cell.length_c   1.000
_cell.angle_alpha   90.00
_cell.angle_beta   90.00
_cell.angle_gamma   90.00
#
_symmetry.space_group_name_H-M   'P 1'
#
loop_
_entity.id
_entity.type
_entity.pdbx_description
1 polymer ?
#
loop_
_entity_poly.entity_id
_entity_poly.type
_entity_poly.pdbx_seq_one_letter_code
_entity_poly.pdbx_strand_id
1 'polypeptide(L)'
;MYWKGLGRANEVMSPVAWVILNKVVRRLKNPVYWLDITGLSQLRKDAHPSSYSGNHPGNDSHWCLPGLPDTWNILFYSALFS
;
A
#
# COMPACT_ATOMS: atom_id res chain seq x y z
N MET A 1 7.11 13.82 1.54
CA MET A 1 7.99 13.10 0.60
C MET A 1 9.35 12.89 1.24
N TYR A 2 9.60 11.72 1.86
CA TYR A 2 10.97 11.31 2.20
C TYR A 2 11.43 10.32 1.14
N TRP A 3 12.17 10.82 0.15
CA TRP A 3 13.04 10.02 -0.69
C TRP A 3 14.47 10.38 -0.29
N LYS A 4 15.17 9.46 0.39
CA LYS A 4 16.63 9.50 0.49
C LYS A 4 17.18 8.11 0.16
N GLY A 5 17.80 8.05 -1.02
CA GLY A 5 19.13 7.48 -1.23
C GLY A 5 19.33 5.98 -1.03
N LEU A 6 19.61 5.29 -2.15
CA LEU A 6 20.59 4.21 -2.30
C LEU A 6 21.09 3.56 -0.99
N GLY A 7 20.37 2.53 -0.54
CA GLY A 7 20.82 1.52 0.40
C GLY A 7 20.58 0.14 -0.22
N ARG A 8 21.45 -0.84 0.11
CA ARG A 8 21.44 -2.22 -0.41
C ARG A 8 20.03 -2.82 -0.46
N ALA A 9 19.76 -3.62 -1.50
CA ALA A 9 18.46 -4.21 -1.86
C ALA A 9 17.72 -5.05 -0.77
N ASN A 10 18.25 -5.17 0.44
CA ASN A 10 17.66 -5.91 1.56
C ASN A 10 17.24 -5.02 2.75
N GLU A 11 17.41 -3.70 2.68
CA GLU A 11 16.95 -2.78 3.73
C GLU A 11 16.13 -1.64 3.12
N VAL A 12 14.95 -1.97 2.58
CA VAL A 12 13.87 -0.97 2.57
C VAL A 12 13.54 -0.75 4.04
N MET A 13 13.98 0.38 4.60
CA MET A 13 13.61 0.78 5.97
C MET A 13 12.09 0.78 6.06
N SER A 14 11.53 -0.31 6.57
CA SER A 14 10.10 -0.45 6.69
C SER A 14 9.60 0.61 7.66
N PRO A 15 8.54 1.38 7.33
CA PRO A 15 8.00 2.35 8.26
C PRO A 15 7.72 1.72 9.61
N VAL A 16 7.97 2.44 10.71
CA VAL A 16 7.73 1.94 12.07
C VAL A 16 6.31 1.38 12.22
N ALA A 17 5.33 2.00 11.58
CA ALA A 17 3.95 1.54 11.52
C ALA A 17 3.81 0.10 10.95
N TRP A 18 4.52 -0.22 9.87
CA TRP A 18 4.48 -1.56 9.26
C TRP A 18 5.12 -2.60 10.19
N VAL A 19 6.23 -2.26 10.86
CA VAL A 19 6.88 -3.15 11.84
C VAL A 19 5.95 -3.45 13.02
N ILE A 20 5.27 -2.43 13.53
CA ILE A 20 4.28 -2.59 14.61
C ILE A 20 3.11 -3.44 14.14
N LEU A 21 2.55 -3.14 12.97
CA LEU A 21 1.43 -3.89 12.39
C LEU A 21 1.77 -5.37 12.24
N ASN A 22 2.94 -5.70 11.67
CA ASN A 22 3.40 -7.08 11.53
C ASN A 22 3.54 -7.79 12.89
N LYS A 23 4.09 -7.11 13.91
CA LYS A 23 4.18 -7.65 15.27
C LYS A 23 2.80 -7.93 15.88
N VAL A 24 1.83 -7.06 15.65
CA VAL A 24 0.46 -7.20 16.18
C VAL A 24 -0.29 -8.32 15.47
N VAL A 25 -0.33 -8.31 14.13
CA VAL A 25 -1.04 -9.31 13.31
C VAL A 25 -0.58 -10.73 13.65
N ARG A 26 0.73 -10.94 13.84
CA ARG A 26 1.30 -12.25 14.22
C ARG A 26 0.91 -12.74 15.61
N ARG A 27 0.36 -11.89 16.47
CA ARG A 27 0.00 -12.18 17.87
C ARG A 27 -1.51 -12.18 18.10
N LEU A 28 -2.32 -11.97 17.06
CA LEU A 28 -3.77 -11.98 17.20
C LEU A 28 -4.26 -13.37 17.60
N LYS A 29 -5.12 -13.44 18.62
CA LYS A 29 -5.77 -14.68 19.06
C LYS A 29 -6.61 -15.31 17.94
N ASN A 30 -7.29 -14.47 17.15
CA ASN A 30 -8.01 -14.87 15.95
C ASN A 30 -7.13 -14.47 14.74
N PRO A 31 -6.58 -15.43 13.99
CA PRO A 31 -5.72 -15.11 12.86
C PRO A 31 -6.52 -14.37 11.79
N VAL A 32 -5.91 -13.34 11.21
CA VAL A 32 -6.47 -12.55 10.11
C VAL A 32 -5.51 -12.63 8.93
N TYR A 33 -6.05 -12.79 7.73
CA TYR A 33 -5.26 -12.68 6.51
C TYR A 33 -4.94 -11.21 6.24
N TRP A 34 -3.67 -10.85 6.35
CA TRP A 34 -3.20 -9.50 6.03
C TRP A 34 -2.74 -9.45 4.57
N LEU A 35 -3.53 -8.79 3.73
CA LEU A 35 -3.15 -8.47 2.36
C LEU A 35 -2.18 -7.27 2.37
N ASP A 36 -0.86 -7.53 2.31
CA ASP A 36 0.15 -6.46 2.27
C ASP A 36 0.25 -5.85 0.87
N ILE A 37 -0.50 -4.76 0.67
CA ILE A 37 -0.49 -3.95 -0.55
C ILE A 37 0.57 -2.83 -0.53
N THR A 38 1.40 -2.73 0.51
CA THR A 38 2.25 -1.55 0.73
C THR A 38 3.29 -1.37 -0.38
N GLY A 39 4.07 -2.42 -0.64
CA GLY A 39 5.16 -2.38 -1.62
C GLY A 39 4.65 -2.14 -3.05
N LEU A 40 3.60 -2.85 -3.47
CA LEU A 40 3.03 -2.69 -4.80
C LEU A 40 2.42 -1.30 -5.00
N SER A 41 1.82 -0.72 -3.96
CA SER A 41 1.20 0.61 -4.03
C SER A 41 2.25 1.71 -4.12
N GLN A 42 3.38 1.57 -3.43
CA GLN A 42 4.48 2.54 -3.51
C GLN A 42 5.11 2.63 -4.90
N LEU A 43 5.04 1.56 -5.69
CA LEU A 43 5.52 1.55 -7.08
C LEU A 43 4.60 2.31 -8.03
N ARG A 44 3.36 2.61 -7.61
CA ARG A 44 2.29 3.13 -8.47
C ARG A 44 1.92 4.58 -8.16
N LYS A 45 2.94 5.44 -7.96
CA LYS A 45 2.77 6.89 -7.77
C LYS A 45 2.01 7.58 -8.92
N ASP A 46 1.98 6.95 -10.09
CA ASP A 46 1.27 7.38 -11.29
C ASP A 46 -0.26 7.15 -11.22
N ALA A 47 -0.73 6.35 -10.27
CA ALA A 47 -2.15 6.04 -10.13
C ALA A 47 -2.95 7.08 -9.30
N HIS A 48 -2.30 8.17 -8.88
CA HIS A 48 -2.96 9.27 -8.15
C HIS A 48 -3.66 10.25 -9.10
N PRO A 49 -4.76 10.91 -8.67
CA PRO A 49 -5.47 11.91 -9.45
C PRO A 49 -4.67 13.19 -9.68
N SER A 50 -3.58 13.43 -8.95
CA SER A 50 -2.77 14.65 -9.05
C SER A 50 -3.63 15.91 -8.93
N SER A 51 -3.64 16.79 -9.92
CA SER A 51 -4.49 17.99 -9.97
C SER A 51 -5.97 17.70 -10.28
N TYR A 52 -6.31 16.48 -10.71
CA TYR A 52 -7.64 16.10 -11.17
C TYR A 52 -8.55 15.53 -10.07
N SER A 53 -8.32 15.91 -8.80
CA SER A 53 -9.09 15.46 -7.63
C SER A 53 -10.24 16.40 -7.20
N GLY A 54 -10.71 17.26 -8.12
CA GLY A 54 -11.82 18.18 -7.86
C GLY A 54 -11.48 19.20 -6.77
N ASN A 55 -12.15 19.12 -5.62
CA ASN A 55 -11.97 20.06 -4.49
C ASN A 55 -10.69 19.82 -3.67
N HIS A 56 -9.87 18.83 -4.04
CA HIS A 56 -8.66 18.49 -3.28
C HIS A 56 -7.38 18.38 -4.13
N PRO A 57 -7.09 19.33 -5.04
CA PRO A 57 -5.96 19.23 -5.96
C PRO A 57 -4.64 19.00 -5.21
N GLY A 58 -3.87 18.00 -5.63
CA GLY A 58 -2.59 17.64 -5.00
C GLY A 58 -2.69 16.78 -3.74
N ASN A 59 -3.87 16.26 -3.39
CA ASN A 59 -3.99 15.24 -2.35
C ASN A 59 -3.60 13.85 -2.89
N ASP A 60 -2.33 13.49 -2.77
CA ASP A 60 -1.79 12.19 -3.23
C ASP A 60 -2.21 11.00 -2.32
N SER A 61 -3.34 11.08 -1.63
CA SER A 61 -3.88 10.00 -0.80
C SER A 61 -5.01 9.21 -1.48
N HIS A 62 -5.55 9.73 -2.59
CA HIS A 62 -6.61 9.07 -3.36
C HIS A 62 -6.07 8.42 -4.62
N TRP A 63 -6.82 7.51 -5.21
CA TRP A 63 -6.44 6.80 -6.42
C TRP A 63 -7.47 7.05 -7.52
N CYS A 64 -7.01 7.15 -8.77
CA CYS A 64 -7.89 7.14 -9.93
C CYS A 64 -8.62 5.80 -10.04
N LEU A 65 -9.84 5.85 -10.59
CA LEU A 65 -10.60 4.69 -11.03
C LEU A 65 -10.90 4.80 -12.53
N PRO A 66 -10.67 3.75 -13.34
CA PRO A 66 -10.01 2.50 -12.96
C PRO A 66 -8.53 2.71 -12.60
N GLY A 67 -7.96 1.86 -11.75
CA GLY A 67 -6.58 2.03 -11.29
C GLY A 67 -6.11 1.06 -10.20
N LEU A 68 -5.25 1.57 -9.31
CA LEU A 68 -4.59 0.78 -8.29
C LEU A 68 -5.55 0.00 -7.36
N PRO A 69 -6.69 0.56 -6.92
CA PRO A 69 -7.67 -0.17 -6.09
C PRO A 69 -8.26 -1.40 -6.78
N ASP A 70 -8.35 -1.41 -8.12
CA ASP A 70 -8.85 -2.58 -8.85
C ASP A 70 -7.89 -3.76 -8.72
N THR A 71 -6.57 -3.49 -8.73
CA THR A 71 -5.55 -4.51 -8.49
C THR A 71 -5.65 -5.09 -7.08
N TRP A 72 -5.92 -4.25 -6.07
CA TRP A 72 -6.15 -4.72 -4.71
C TRP A 72 -7.37 -5.65 -4.63
N ASN A 73 -8.45 -5.30 -5.32
CA ASN A 73 -9.65 -6.13 -5.38
C ASN A 73 -9.40 -7.47 -6.05
N ILE A 74 -8.59 -7.51 -7.12
CA ILE A 74 -8.20 -8.78 -7.78
C ILE A 74 -7.39 -9.65 -6.82
N LEU A 75 -6.40 -9.08 -6.12
CA LEU A 75 -5.60 -9.81 -5.15
C LEU A 75 -6.46 -10.31 -3.98
N PHE A 76 -7.38 -9.48 -3.48
CA PHE A 76 -8.34 -9.87 -2.45
C PHE A 76 -9.24 -11.01 -2.91
N TYR A 77 -9.80 -10.93 -4.12
CA TYR A 77 -10.62 -11.99 -4.70
C TYR A 77 -9.82 -13.28 -4.84
N SER A 78 -8.57 -13.20 -5.31
CA SER A 78 -7.69 -14.37 -5.40
C SER A 78 -7.46 -15.02 -4.04
N ALA A 79 -7.20 -14.24 -2.99
CA ALA A 79 -6.95 -14.76 -1.64
C ALA A 79 -8.22 -15.34 -0.97
N LEU A 80 -9.41 -14.88 -1.36
CA LEU A 80 -10.67 -15.36 -0.80
C LEU A 80 -11.08 -16.73 -1.38
N PHE A 81 -10.71 -17.01 -2.62
CA PHE A 81 -11.12 -18.19 -3.37
C PHE A 81 -9.96 -19.15 -3.74
N SER A 82 -8.74 -18.88 -3.26
CA SER A 82 -7.56 -19.76 -3.41
C SER A 82 -7.51 -20.90 -2.41
#